data_AF-A0AB39ZKV8-F1
#
_entry.id   AF-A0AB39ZKV8-F1
#
_cell.length_a   1.000
_cell.length_b   1.000
_cell.length_c   1.000
_cell.angle_alpha   90.00
_cell.angle_beta   90.00
_cell.angle_gamma   90.00
#
_symmetry.space_group_name_H-M   'P 1'
#
loop_
_entity.id
_entity.type
_entity.pdbx_description
1 polymer ?
#
loop_
_entity_poly.entity_id
_entity_poly.type
_entity_poly.pdbx_seq_one_letter_code
_entity_poly.pdbx_strand_id
1 'polypeptide(L)'
;MPRGIWNLERMVLLFLCILIFGDLIYIAAQRSTAGKTERRNYTGKKPVVIQHRSQDAVNYYDHENGAKIIKSSHFELDYTLGRKITFFCMAQGNPRPTITWFKDGAELYQHRFFQVHESHIETNIVKSKMEIDPTTQMDAGFYECQADNIYAIDRRGFRTDYVMVNF
;
A
#
# COMPACT_ATOMS: atom_id res chain seq x y z
N MET A 1 32.62 39.73 -62.28
CA MET A 1 32.04 40.37 -61.08
C MET A 1 31.34 39.30 -60.24
N PRO A 2 31.76 39.03 -58.99
CA PRO A 2 31.39 37.82 -58.27
C PRO A 2 30.11 38.04 -57.44
N ARG A 3 29.06 37.25 -57.67
CA ARG A 3 27.82 37.25 -56.86
C ARG A 3 27.42 35.85 -56.36
N GLY A 4 28.37 34.92 -56.23
CA GLY A 4 28.07 33.52 -55.88
C GLY A 4 28.57 33.02 -54.51
N ILE A 5 29.56 33.66 -53.90
CA ILE A 5 30.29 33.07 -52.75
C ILE A 5 29.65 33.45 -51.39
N TRP A 6 29.04 34.63 -51.28
CA TRP A 6 28.44 35.15 -50.05
C TRP A 6 27.17 34.41 -49.58
N ASN A 7 26.52 33.65 -50.47
CA ASN A 7 25.31 32.89 -50.14
C ASN A 7 25.63 31.52 -49.54
N LEU A 8 26.71 30.87 -49.97
CA LEU A 8 27.04 29.53 -49.47
C LEU A 8 27.57 29.59 -48.03
N GLU A 9 28.44 30.56 -47.71
CA GLU A 9 28.90 30.74 -46.32
C GLU A 9 27.77 31.13 -45.37
N ARG A 10 26.83 31.97 -45.82
CA ARG A 10 25.62 32.29 -45.05
C ARG A 10 24.72 31.07 -44.86
N MET A 11 24.57 30.23 -45.88
CA MET A 11 23.79 28.99 -45.76
C MET A 11 24.46 27.96 -44.85
N VAL A 12 25.80 27.86 -44.88
CA VAL A 12 26.57 26.99 -43.97
C VAL A 12 26.47 27.49 -42.53
N LEU A 13 26.60 28.80 -42.29
CA LEU A 13 26.44 29.39 -40.96
C LEU A 13 25.01 29.22 -40.42
N LEU A 14 23.98 29.34 -41.27
CA LEU A 14 22.59 29.07 -40.88
C LEU A 14 22.37 27.59 -40.54
N PHE A 15 22.95 26.66 -41.31
CA PHE A 15 22.88 25.22 -41.01
C PHE A 15 23.59 24.87 -39.71
N LEU A 16 24.79 25.41 -39.48
CA LEU A 16 25.53 25.20 -38.22
C LEU A 16 24.77 25.79 -37.04
N CYS A 17 24.15 26.97 -37.19
CA CYS A 17 23.27 27.52 -36.16
C CYS A 17 22.08 26.61 -35.87
N ILE A 18 21.38 26.07 -36.88
CA ILE A 18 20.23 25.17 -36.68
C ILE A 18 20.65 23.89 -35.94
N LEU A 19 21.82 23.33 -36.23
CA LEU A 19 22.33 22.16 -35.52
C LEU A 19 22.65 22.48 -34.05
N ILE A 20 23.34 23.60 -33.79
CA ILE A 20 23.68 24.03 -32.42
C ILE A 20 22.43 24.35 -31.61
N PHE A 21 21.45 25.04 -32.19
CA PHE A 21 20.18 25.34 -31.52
C PHE A 21 19.32 24.08 -31.32
N GLY A 22 19.35 23.15 -32.27
CA GLY A 22 18.68 21.85 -32.16
C GLY A 22 19.22 21.01 -30.99
N ASP A 23 20.54 20.96 -30.83
CA ASP A 23 21.19 20.24 -29.73
C ASP A 23 20.91 20.88 -28.36
N LEU A 24 20.87 22.22 -28.28
CA LEU A 24 20.48 22.93 -27.05
C LEU A 24 19.03 22.64 -26.65
N ILE A 25 18.11 22.54 -27.60
CA ILE A 25 16.70 22.18 -27.34
C ILE A 25 16.60 20.71 -26.90
N TYR A 26 17.37 19.82 -27.52
CA TYR A 26 17.42 18.40 -27.16
C TYR A 26 17.90 18.20 -25.71
N ILE A 27 18.96 18.89 -25.30
CA ILE A 27 19.50 18.83 -23.92
C ILE A 27 18.52 19.45 -22.91
N ALA A 28 17.81 20.52 -23.29
CA ALA A 28 16.78 21.12 -22.44
C ALA A 28 15.57 20.19 -22.24
N ALA A 29 15.17 19.46 -23.28
CA ALA A 29 14.07 18.49 -23.21
C ALA A 29 14.37 17.32 -22.27
N GLN A 30 15.64 16.86 -22.22
CA GLN A 30 16.07 15.78 -21.32
C GLN A 30 16.09 16.18 -19.84
N ARG A 31 16.12 17.47 -19.51
CA ARG A 31 16.15 17.96 -18.12
C ARG A 31 14.79 17.98 -17.41
N SER A 32 13.71 17.60 -18.08
CA SER A 32 12.34 17.72 -17.56
C SER A 32 11.76 16.47 -16.89
N THR A 33 12.50 15.37 -16.75
CA THR A 33 12.09 14.23 -15.91
C THR A 33 12.60 14.41 -14.48
N ALA A 34 12.15 15.48 -13.83
CA ALA A 34 12.26 15.60 -12.38
C ALA A 34 11.52 14.41 -11.76
N GLY A 35 12.28 13.50 -11.14
CA GLY A 35 11.77 12.30 -10.49
C GLY A 35 10.61 12.65 -9.58
N LYS A 36 9.44 12.06 -9.85
CA LYS A 36 8.34 12.05 -8.90
C LYS A 36 8.84 11.31 -7.65
N THR A 37 9.18 12.07 -6.62
CA THR A 37 9.41 11.55 -5.27
C THR A 37 8.09 10.93 -4.80
N GLU A 38 7.95 9.63 -5.01
CA GLU A 38 6.84 8.86 -4.49
C GLU A 38 6.87 8.97 -2.95
N ARG A 39 5.86 9.64 -2.39
CA ARG A 39 5.66 9.66 -0.94
C ARG A 39 5.45 8.22 -0.48
N ARG A 40 6.49 7.63 0.12
CA ARG A 40 6.42 6.30 0.74
C ARG A 40 5.38 6.33 1.85
N ASN A 41 4.18 5.84 1.55
CA ASN A 41 3.19 5.50 2.56
C ASN A 41 3.73 4.30 3.34
N TYR A 42 4.10 4.55 4.60
CA TYR A 42 4.48 3.51 5.55
C TYR A 42 3.24 2.69 5.92
N THR A 43 2.96 1.65 5.15
CA THR A 43 2.14 0.52 5.61
C THR A 43 3.08 -0.54 6.16
N GLY A 44 2.70 -1.13 7.30
CA GLY A 44 3.55 -1.92 8.19
C GLY A 44 4.51 -2.90 7.50
N LYS A 45 5.75 -2.87 7.98
CA LYS A 45 6.93 -3.64 7.51
C LYS A 45 7.15 -3.52 6.00
N LYS A 46 8.24 -2.85 5.60
CA LYS A 46 8.82 -3.10 4.28
C LYS A 46 8.91 -4.62 4.11
N PRO A 47 8.43 -5.21 3.00
CA PRO A 47 8.63 -6.64 2.81
C PRO A 47 10.12 -6.88 2.95
N VAL A 48 10.49 -7.88 3.76
CA VAL A 48 11.87 -8.37 3.76
C VAL A 48 12.14 -8.76 2.32
N VAL A 49 12.94 -7.95 1.61
CA VAL A 49 13.35 -8.28 0.25
C VAL A 49 14.33 -9.43 0.43
N ILE A 50 13.81 -10.66 0.40
CA ILE A 50 14.63 -11.87 0.36
C ILE A 50 15.45 -11.73 -0.93
N GLN A 51 16.76 -11.49 -0.78
CA GLN A 51 17.66 -11.19 -1.89
C GLN A 51 17.78 -12.34 -2.92
N HIS A 52 17.20 -13.50 -2.59
CA HIS A 52 17.05 -14.68 -3.45
C HIS A 52 15.60 -15.21 -3.42
N ARG A 53 14.62 -14.38 -3.79
CA ARG A 53 13.26 -14.87 -4.00
C ARG A 53 13.24 -15.68 -5.29
N SER A 54 12.95 -16.98 -5.21
CA SER A 54 12.71 -17.78 -6.42
C SER A 54 11.53 -17.18 -7.19
N GLN A 55 11.51 -17.37 -8.52
CA GLN A 55 10.40 -16.89 -9.33
C GLN A 55 9.05 -17.46 -8.84
N ASP A 56 9.05 -18.70 -8.34
CA ASP A 56 7.87 -19.34 -7.75
C ASP A 56 7.34 -18.59 -6.53
N ALA A 57 8.24 -18.09 -5.67
CA ALA A 57 7.85 -17.30 -4.52
C ALA A 57 7.30 -15.93 -4.94
N VAL A 58 7.89 -15.27 -5.94
CA VAL A 58 7.33 -14.02 -6.49
C VAL A 58 5.91 -14.26 -7.03
N ASN A 59 5.73 -15.30 -7.85
CA ASN A 59 4.43 -15.64 -8.43
C ASN A 59 3.38 -15.98 -7.37
N TYR A 60 3.77 -16.59 -6.24
CA TYR A 60 2.87 -16.90 -5.13
C TYR A 60 2.43 -15.65 -4.36
N TYR A 61 3.38 -14.77 -3.99
CA TYR A 61 3.07 -13.58 -3.19
C TYR A 61 2.44 -12.44 -3.99
N ASP A 62 2.72 -12.36 -5.30
CA ASP A 62 2.22 -11.31 -6.20
C ASP A 62 1.16 -11.84 -7.18
N HIS A 63 0.49 -12.93 -6.82
CA HIS A 63 -0.56 -13.52 -7.66
C HIS A 63 -1.70 -12.51 -7.90
N GLU A 64 -2.08 -12.26 -9.16
CA GLU A 64 -3.09 -11.23 -9.53
C GLU A 64 -4.44 -11.45 -8.84
N ASN A 65 -4.82 -12.71 -8.68
CA ASN A 65 -6.05 -13.14 -8.02
C ASN A 65 -5.90 -13.35 -6.50
N GLY A 66 -4.71 -13.15 -5.94
CA GLY A 66 -4.38 -13.35 -4.53
C GLY A 66 -5.17 -12.46 -3.58
N ALA A 67 -5.41 -12.94 -2.36
CA ALA A 67 -5.97 -12.11 -1.31
C ALA A 67 -5.03 -10.94 -0.98
N LYS A 68 -5.58 -9.73 -0.94
CA LYS A 68 -4.83 -8.51 -0.66
C LYS A 68 -5.62 -7.59 0.25
N ILE A 69 -5.05 -7.21 1.38
CA ILE A 69 -5.64 -6.24 2.30
C ILE A 69 -5.38 -4.84 1.73
N ILE A 70 -6.47 -4.18 1.35
CA ILE A 70 -6.45 -2.84 0.74
C ILE A 70 -6.65 -1.72 1.76
N LYS A 71 -7.28 -2.01 2.91
CA LYS A 71 -7.43 -1.04 4.00
C LYS A 71 -7.61 -1.75 5.35
N SER A 72 -6.97 -1.26 6.40
CA SER A 72 -7.12 -1.77 7.76
C SER A 72 -6.93 -0.69 8.82
N SER A 73 -7.29 -0.97 10.06
CA SER A 73 -6.82 -0.22 11.23
C SER A 73 -5.28 -0.22 11.31
N HIS A 74 -4.68 0.83 11.90
CA HIS A 74 -3.21 1.08 11.88
C HIS A 74 -2.60 1.36 13.27
N PHE A 75 -1.27 1.55 13.28
CA PHE A 75 -0.33 0.91 14.21
C PHE A 75 -0.41 1.21 15.71
N GLU A 76 -1.14 2.22 16.15
CA GLU A 76 -1.15 2.68 17.54
C GLU A 76 -2.53 3.26 17.84
N LEU A 77 -3.48 2.39 18.18
CA LEU A 77 -4.81 2.82 18.59
C LEU A 77 -4.96 2.63 20.09
N ASP A 78 -4.87 3.74 20.82
CA ASP A 78 -5.17 3.77 22.25
C ASP A 78 -6.68 3.73 22.45
N TYR A 79 -7.12 2.92 23.42
CA TYR A 79 -8.55 2.79 23.73
C TYR A 79 -8.87 3.19 25.16
N THR A 80 -10.05 3.77 25.33
CA THR A 80 -10.56 4.13 26.66
C THR A 80 -11.21 2.91 27.30
N LEU A 81 -10.76 2.54 28.50
CA LEU A 81 -11.36 1.44 29.28
C LEU A 81 -12.87 1.64 29.49
N GLY A 82 -13.62 0.54 29.44
CA GLY A 82 -15.07 0.53 29.62
C GLY A 82 -15.87 1.11 28.44
N ARG A 83 -15.21 1.54 27.36
CA ARG A 83 -15.85 2.01 26.13
C ARG A 83 -15.74 0.96 25.03
N LYS A 84 -16.61 1.09 24.03
CA LYS A 84 -16.54 0.27 22.83
C LYS A 84 -15.36 0.68 21.94
N ILE A 85 -14.64 -0.30 21.44
CA ILE A 85 -13.64 -0.13 20.38
C ILE A 85 -14.07 -0.88 19.12
N THR A 86 -13.55 -0.44 17.97
CA THR A 86 -13.82 -1.06 16.68
C THR A 86 -12.55 -1.10 15.85
N PHE A 87 -12.30 -2.25 15.23
CA PHE A 87 -11.30 -2.41 14.19
C PHE A 87 -11.95 -2.82 12.88
N PHE A 88 -11.26 -2.54 11.78
CA PHE A 88 -11.73 -2.98 10.47
C PHE A 88 -10.59 -3.47 9.59
N CYS A 89 -10.93 -4.37 8.68
CA CYS A 89 -10.06 -4.89 7.65
C CYS A 89 -10.88 -5.06 6.36
N MET A 90 -10.32 -4.63 5.24
CA MET A 90 -10.92 -4.72 3.92
C MET A 90 -9.92 -5.37 2.97
N ALA A 91 -10.36 -6.44 2.33
CA ALA A 91 -9.54 -7.24 1.45
C ALA A 91 -10.23 -7.47 0.11
N GLN A 92 -9.43 -7.61 -0.93
CA GLN A 92 -9.86 -7.97 -2.28
C GLN A 92 -9.16 -9.24 -2.75
N GLY A 93 -9.80 -9.99 -3.64
CA GLY A 93 -9.23 -11.19 -4.25
C GLY A 93 -10.27 -11.92 -5.08
N ASN A 94 -9.83 -12.85 -5.94
CA ASN A 94 -10.72 -13.64 -6.78
C ASN A 94 -10.27 -15.11 -6.81
N PRO A 95 -10.78 -16.02 -5.96
CA PRO A 95 -12.01 -15.88 -5.17
C PRO A 95 -11.91 -14.84 -4.06
N ARG A 96 -13.08 -14.29 -3.69
CA ARG A 96 -13.23 -13.35 -2.57
C ARG A 96 -12.52 -13.94 -1.32
N PRO A 97 -11.67 -13.16 -0.65
CA PRO A 97 -10.97 -13.65 0.54
C PRO A 97 -11.91 -13.89 1.71
N THR A 98 -11.50 -14.77 2.62
CA THR A 98 -12.04 -14.88 3.97
C THR A 98 -11.17 -14.08 4.93
N ILE A 99 -11.77 -13.34 5.87
CA ILE A 99 -11.02 -12.58 6.89
C ILE A 99 -11.09 -13.29 8.24
N THR A 100 -9.93 -13.54 8.83
CA THR A 100 -9.77 -14.07 10.19
C THR A 100 -9.02 -13.08 11.06
N TRP A 101 -9.47 -12.90 12.31
CA TRP A 101 -8.84 -11.99 13.28
C TRP A 101 -8.01 -12.76 14.30
N PHE A 102 -6.87 -12.20 14.66
CA PHE A 102 -5.94 -12.74 15.65
C PHE A 102 -5.59 -11.69 16.69
N LYS A 103 -5.36 -12.12 17.93
CA LYS A 103 -4.73 -11.36 19.01
C LYS A 103 -3.55 -12.15 19.54
N ASP A 104 -2.37 -11.52 19.54
CA ASP A 104 -1.14 -12.11 20.07
C ASP A 104 -0.83 -13.50 19.46
N GLY A 105 -1.20 -13.69 18.18
CA GLY A 105 -1.03 -14.93 17.44
C GLY A 105 -2.14 -15.98 17.61
N ALA A 106 -3.09 -15.77 18.52
CA ALA A 106 -4.25 -16.64 18.72
C ALA A 106 -5.45 -16.15 17.89
N GLU A 107 -6.15 -17.07 17.22
CA GLU A 107 -7.38 -16.75 16.49
C GLU A 107 -8.49 -16.32 17.47
N LEU A 108 -9.25 -15.29 17.09
CA LEU A 108 -10.35 -14.76 17.87
C LEU A 108 -11.69 -15.29 17.33
N TYR A 109 -12.50 -15.84 18.23
CA TYR A 109 -13.84 -16.32 17.93
C TYR A 109 -14.90 -15.40 18.53
N GLN A 110 -16.03 -15.26 17.83
CA GLN A 110 -17.16 -14.45 18.29
C GLN A 110 -17.68 -14.93 19.65
N HIS A 111 -17.88 -13.99 20.58
CA HIS A 111 -18.50 -14.23 21.88
C HIS A 111 -19.17 -12.95 22.37
N ARG A 112 -19.87 -13.00 23.52
CA ARG A 112 -20.70 -11.87 24.01
C ARG A 112 -20.03 -10.48 23.91
N PHE A 113 -18.76 -10.36 24.27
CA PHE A 113 -18.02 -9.09 24.33
C PHE A 113 -17.14 -8.83 23.10
N PHE A 114 -17.10 -9.76 22.15
CA PHE A 114 -16.30 -9.69 20.92
C PHE A 114 -17.18 -10.09 19.74
N GLN A 115 -17.53 -9.12 18.91
CA GLN A 115 -18.42 -9.33 17.77
C GLN A 115 -17.66 -9.07 16.47
N VAL A 116 -17.93 -9.88 15.44
CA VAL A 116 -17.37 -9.69 14.10
C VAL A 116 -18.53 -9.58 13.11
N HIS A 117 -18.51 -8.52 12.32
CA HIS A 117 -19.48 -8.22 11.29
C HIS A 117 -18.79 -8.18 9.94
N GLU A 118 -19.22 -9.06 9.04
CA GLU A 118 -18.72 -9.11 7.67
C GLU A 118 -19.72 -8.45 6.71
N SER A 119 -19.19 -7.72 5.74
CA SER A 119 -19.94 -7.06 4.68
C SER A 119 -19.26 -7.29 3.34
N HIS A 120 -20.07 -7.70 2.36
CA HIS A 120 -19.65 -7.98 0.99
C HIS A 120 -19.94 -6.74 0.16
N ILE A 121 -18.89 -6.00 -0.23
CA ILE A 121 -19.06 -4.71 -0.93
C ILE A 121 -19.25 -4.95 -2.42
N GLU A 122 -18.37 -5.75 -3.02
CA GLU A 122 -18.41 -6.18 -4.42
C GLU A 122 -18.23 -7.70 -4.48
N THR A 123 -18.27 -8.33 -5.67
CA THR A 123 -18.04 -9.77 -5.84
C THR A 123 -16.69 -10.23 -5.25
N ASN A 124 -15.66 -9.40 -5.36
CA ASN A 124 -14.28 -9.73 -5.01
C ASN A 124 -13.78 -9.01 -3.75
N ILE A 125 -14.61 -8.18 -3.11
CA ILE A 125 -14.21 -7.33 -1.98
C ILE A 125 -15.02 -7.67 -0.73
N VAL A 126 -14.33 -7.94 0.36
CA VAL A 126 -14.89 -8.20 1.68
C VAL A 126 -14.40 -7.15 2.67
N LYS A 127 -15.28 -6.72 3.58
CA LYS A 127 -14.97 -5.89 4.73
C LYS A 127 -15.39 -6.60 5.99
N SER A 128 -14.45 -6.79 6.92
CA SER A 128 -14.71 -7.30 8.25
C SER A 128 -14.53 -6.18 9.28
N LYS A 129 -15.47 -6.07 10.20
CA LYS A 129 -15.48 -5.12 11.31
C LYS A 129 -15.55 -5.90 12.61
N MET A 130 -14.60 -5.67 13.50
CA MET A 130 -14.50 -6.32 14.81
C MET A 130 -14.79 -5.29 15.89
N GLU A 131 -15.61 -5.65 16.88
CA GLU A 131 -16.01 -4.78 18.00
C GLU A 131 -15.73 -5.47 19.33
N ILE A 132 -15.13 -4.74 20.27
CA ILE A 132 -15.00 -5.16 21.68
C ILE A 132 -15.78 -4.16 22.54
N ASP A 133 -16.73 -4.66 23.32
CA ASP A 133 -17.60 -3.85 24.16
C ASP A 133 -18.08 -4.63 25.40
N PRO A 134 -17.78 -4.17 26.64
CA PRO A 134 -16.87 -3.08 26.98
C PRO A 134 -15.40 -3.50 26.92
N THR A 135 -14.50 -2.55 26.64
CA THR A 135 -13.05 -2.81 26.71
C THR A 135 -12.51 -2.92 28.13
N THR A 136 -11.47 -3.73 28.27
CA THR A 136 -10.74 -4.03 29.51
C THR A 136 -9.23 -3.88 29.28
N GLN A 137 -8.43 -3.90 30.35
CA GLN A 137 -6.96 -3.87 30.23
C GLN A 137 -6.40 -5.10 29.50
N MET A 138 -7.12 -6.23 29.49
CA MET A 138 -6.70 -7.47 28.81
C MET A 138 -6.81 -7.40 27.29
N ASP A 139 -7.51 -6.39 26.77
CA ASP A 139 -7.68 -6.19 25.33
C ASP A 139 -6.45 -5.51 24.69
N ALA A 140 -5.45 -5.10 25.47
CA ALA A 140 -4.17 -4.64 24.97
C ALA A 140 -3.41 -5.80 24.34
N GLY A 141 -2.71 -5.54 23.23
CA GLY A 141 -1.99 -6.58 22.51
C GLY A 141 -1.70 -6.23 21.05
N PHE A 142 -1.22 -7.23 20.31
CA PHE A 142 -1.03 -7.14 18.87
C PHE A 142 -2.21 -7.81 18.16
N TYR A 143 -3.00 -7.02 17.44
CA TYR A 143 -4.09 -7.51 16.61
C TYR A 143 -3.62 -7.66 15.17
N GLU A 144 -4.08 -8.71 14.51
CA GLU A 144 -3.80 -8.98 13.10
C GLU A 144 -5.07 -9.44 12.39
N CYS A 145 -5.37 -8.84 11.25
CA CYS A 145 -6.30 -9.44 10.29
C CYS A 145 -5.52 -10.22 9.24
N GLN A 146 -5.97 -11.44 8.97
CA GLN A 146 -5.52 -12.28 7.88
C GLN A 146 -6.62 -12.31 6.82
N ALA A 147 -6.27 -11.99 5.57
CA ALA A 147 -7.10 -12.24 4.42
C ALA A 147 -6.54 -13.45 3.66
N ASP A 148 -7.39 -14.43 3.40
CA ASP A 148 -6.98 -15.72 2.83
C ASP A 148 -7.85 -16.08 1.61
N ASN A 149 -7.20 -16.50 0.53
CA ASN A 149 -7.84 -17.22 -0.56
C ASN A 149 -6.90 -18.28 -1.13
N ILE A 150 -7.39 -19.05 -2.11
CA ILE A 150 -6.63 -20.17 -2.69
C ILE A 150 -5.30 -19.79 -3.34
N TYR A 151 -5.04 -18.51 -3.59
CA TYR A 151 -3.85 -18.03 -4.30
C TYR A 151 -2.83 -17.35 -3.38
N ALA A 152 -3.28 -16.64 -2.33
CA ALA A 152 -2.38 -15.93 -1.42
C ALA A 152 -3.02 -15.66 -0.06
N ILE A 153 -2.16 -15.44 0.92
CA ILE A 153 -2.52 -14.95 2.26
C ILE A 153 -1.84 -13.60 2.49
N ASP A 154 -2.61 -12.58 2.83
CA ASP A 154 -2.11 -11.27 3.26
C ASP A 154 -2.48 -11.02 4.73
N ARG A 155 -1.56 -10.39 5.47
CA ARG A 155 -1.71 -10.14 6.91
C ARG A 155 -1.36 -8.69 7.24
N ARG A 156 -2.22 -8.03 8.01
CA ARG A 156 -1.97 -6.68 8.54
C ARG A 156 -2.29 -6.65 10.02
N GLY A 157 -1.33 -6.20 10.82
CA GLY A 157 -1.53 -6.04 12.26
C GLY A 157 -1.02 -4.72 12.80
N PHE A 158 -1.45 -4.40 14.01
CA PHE A 158 -1.15 -3.19 14.75
C PHE A 158 -1.17 -3.48 16.26
N ARG A 159 -0.50 -2.64 17.05
CA ARG A 159 -0.55 -2.75 18.51
C ARG A 159 -1.63 -1.82 19.06
N THR A 160 -2.26 -2.25 20.15
CA THR A 160 -3.20 -1.44 20.92
C THR A 160 -2.76 -1.39 22.37
N ASP A 161 -3.00 -0.25 22.99
CA ASP A 161 -2.83 -0.02 24.42
C ASP A 161 -4.04 0.74 24.97
N TYR A 162 -4.15 0.88 26.28
CA TYR A 162 -5.26 1.60 26.92
C TYR A 162 -4.81 2.90 27.57
N VAL A 163 -5.73 3.87 27.61
CA VAL A 163 -5.57 5.11 28.37
C VAL A 163 -6.58 5.18 29.50
N MET A 164 -6.10 5.59 30.67
CA MET A 164 -6.96 5.90 31.82
C MET A 164 -7.54 7.30 31.63
N VAL A 165 -8.86 7.41 31.59
CA VAL A 165 -9.52 8.72 31.68
C VAL A 165 -9.63 9.07 33.16
N ASN A 166 -8.69 9.90 33.63
CA ASN A 166 -8.81 10.53 34.94
C ASN A 166 -9.79 11.71 34.79
N PHE A 167 -10.87 11.68 35.56
CA PHE A 167 -11.79 12.81 35.73
C PHE A 167 -11.34 13.67 36.90
#